data_AF-A0A2K3QDK9-F1
#
_entry.id   AF-A0A2K3QDK9-F1
#
_cell.length_a   1.000
_cell.length_b   1.000
_cell.length_c   1.000
_cell.angle_alpha   90.00
_cell.angle_beta   90.00
_cell.angle_gamma   90.00
#
_symmetry.space_group_name_H-M   'P 1'
#
loop_
_entity.id
_entity.type
_entity.pdbx_description
1 polymer ?
#
loop_
_entity_poly.entity_id
_entity_poly.type
_entity_poly.pdbx_seq_one_letter_code
_entity_poly.pdbx_strand_id
1 'polypeptide(L)'
;MDAATPSSTFSDLANIKTYNPNLQIFISLGGWTFSDNGTATQPVFGNIARSSSNRQKFADIVLKFLDSYGFDGVDIDWEYPGAPDRGGKPDDVENFVLLLKEIRETFGKAGRKLGITFTAPSSYWYLKWFDLPGIMKHVDWVNLMSYDLHGIWDGNNPIGAIVQGHTNLTEIKAAVELFWRVGIKPSQIALGFGFYGRSFTLADPSCTRPGCPFRSGAKPGICTGTSGYLAYYEVQDMLKNDKITPVHDKEAAVKYFSWGNDQWISYDDAETFKQKIEWADSIGFAGSLIWASDLDSYEYTAHKALTGKTQLGSPTKDKQKQVSQVLTAEIDASFGANCYKEQNTLKQQCESEYVKVGYDKSGQKCSKGEKSKGLCGKIICCPKSAGMVNCQWRGSGSDCNGRCHEGEVTIAGSSWGGSPGESSEDSKCRRGGMAFCCQASKFKTLTDGCRWESEW
;
A
#
# COMPACT_ATOMS: atom_id res chain seq x y z
N MET A 1 -1.98 2.44 8.89
CA MET A 1 -3.25 2.67 8.18
C MET A 1 -4.20 3.33 9.14
N ASP A 2 -4.80 4.43 8.72
CA ASP A 2 -6.00 4.92 9.37
C ASP A 2 -7.06 3.81 9.31
N ALA A 3 -7.72 3.52 10.43
CA ALA A 3 -8.79 2.53 10.49
C ALA A 3 -9.97 2.87 9.56
N ALA A 4 -9.97 4.08 8.97
CA ALA A 4 -10.96 4.58 8.04
C ALA A 4 -10.83 4.06 6.59
N THR A 5 -9.68 3.51 6.14
CA THR A 5 -9.55 3.03 4.74
C THR A 5 -10.42 1.78 4.52
N PRO A 6 -11.46 1.83 3.66
CA PRO A 6 -12.30 0.67 3.40
C PRO A 6 -11.48 -0.43 2.73
N SER A 7 -11.64 -1.68 3.17
CA SER A 7 -10.94 -2.82 2.54
C SER A 7 -11.28 -2.99 1.06
N SER A 8 -12.45 -2.51 0.61
CA SER A 8 -12.85 -2.49 -0.80
C SER A 8 -11.87 -1.71 -1.67
N THR A 9 -11.17 -0.72 -1.11
CA THR A 9 -10.16 0.08 -1.84
C THR A 9 -9.06 -0.80 -2.43
N PHE A 10 -8.63 -1.84 -1.70
CA PHE A 10 -7.59 -2.76 -2.19
C PHE A 10 -8.10 -3.59 -3.37
N SER A 11 -9.31 -4.13 -3.25
CA SER A 11 -9.94 -4.87 -4.34
C SER A 11 -10.22 -3.98 -5.55
N ASP A 12 -10.70 -2.76 -5.35
CA ASP A 12 -10.97 -1.78 -6.41
C ASP A 12 -9.69 -1.41 -7.17
N LEU A 13 -8.59 -1.22 -6.44
CA LEU A 13 -7.27 -0.98 -7.04
C LEU A 13 -6.79 -2.21 -7.83
N ALA A 14 -6.86 -3.40 -7.23
CA ALA A 14 -6.49 -4.65 -7.89
C ALA A 14 -7.28 -4.88 -9.19
N ASN A 15 -8.57 -4.54 -9.18
CA ASN A 15 -9.46 -4.66 -10.33
C ASN A 15 -9.03 -3.79 -11.52
N ILE A 16 -8.17 -2.79 -11.35
CA ILE A 16 -7.64 -2.00 -12.47
C ILE A 16 -6.85 -2.89 -13.46
N LYS A 17 -6.29 -4.00 -12.99
CA LYS A 17 -5.62 -5.00 -13.85
C LYS A 17 -6.55 -5.61 -14.91
N THR A 18 -7.87 -5.55 -14.73
CA THR A 18 -8.82 -6.00 -15.76
C THR A 18 -8.77 -5.14 -17.02
N TYR A 19 -8.32 -3.88 -16.91
CA TYR A 19 -8.10 -2.98 -18.04
C TYR A 19 -6.68 -3.09 -18.60
N ASN A 20 -5.70 -3.34 -17.72
CA ASN A 20 -4.31 -3.52 -18.11
C ASN A 20 -3.70 -4.72 -17.35
N PRO A 21 -3.73 -5.94 -17.94
CA PRO A 21 -3.21 -7.14 -17.30
C PRO A 21 -1.72 -7.10 -16.98
N ASN A 22 -0.96 -6.20 -17.64
CA ASN A 22 0.46 -6.00 -17.39
C ASN A 22 0.74 -5.05 -16.20
N LEU A 23 -0.28 -4.38 -15.65
CA LEU A 23 -0.11 -3.50 -14.50
C LEU A 23 0.26 -4.32 -13.27
N GLN A 24 1.37 -3.96 -12.63
CA GLN A 24 1.73 -4.48 -11.32
C GLN A 24 1.31 -3.52 -10.21
N ILE A 25 0.74 -4.07 -9.13
CA ILE A 25 0.21 -3.32 -8.00
C ILE A 25 0.95 -3.76 -6.74
N PHE A 26 1.63 -2.80 -6.11
CA PHE A 26 2.38 -3.00 -4.89
C PHE A 26 1.67 -2.31 -3.73
N ILE A 27 1.72 -2.90 -2.54
CA ILE A 27 1.33 -2.22 -1.30
C ILE A 27 2.58 -1.59 -0.68
N SER A 28 2.57 -0.27 -0.48
CA SER A 28 3.62 0.38 0.32
C SER A 28 3.24 0.37 1.79
N LEU A 29 4.18 -0.03 2.63
CA LEU A 29 4.04 -0.11 4.07
C LEU A 29 5.03 0.88 4.70
N GLY A 30 4.50 1.81 5.49
CA GLY A 30 5.29 2.80 6.22
C GLY A 30 4.89 4.24 5.91
N GLY A 31 5.85 5.05 5.50
CA GLY A 31 5.72 6.46 5.17
C GLY A 31 5.92 7.41 6.35
N TRP A 32 6.11 8.68 6.03
CA TRP A 32 6.51 9.72 6.98
C TRP A 32 5.68 9.74 8.27
N THR A 33 4.34 9.79 8.18
CA THR A 33 3.46 9.84 9.36
C THR A 33 3.50 8.54 10.18
N PHE A 34 3.75 7.40 9.55
CA PHE A 34 3.89 6.13 10.27
C PHE A 34 5.10 6.14 11.21
N SER A 35 6.14 6.87 10.82
CA SER A 35 7.38 7.02 11.58
C SER A 35 7.44 8.28 12.46
N ASP A 36 6.32 8.99 12.66
CA ASP A 36 6.29 10.19 13.49
C ASP A 36 6.64 9.92 14.96
N ASN A 37 7.42 10.83 15.54
CA ASN A 37 7.91 10.70 16.91
C ASN A 37 6.77 10.68 17.93
N GLY A 38 6.86 9.76 18.91
CA GLY A 38 5.88 9.65 19.99
C GLY A 38 4.56 9.00 19.57
N THR A 39 4.46 8.45 18.36
CA THR A 39 3.29 7.70 17.91
C THR A 39 3.42 6.21 18.21
N ALA A 40 2.29 5.49 18.25
CA ALA A 40 2.28 4.04 18.44
C ALA A 40 2.94 3.27 17.28
N THR A 41 3.04 3.89 16.10
CA THR A 41 3.61 3.28 14.89
C THR A 41 5.12 3.48 14.77
N GLN A 42 5.69 4.51 15.40
CA GLN A 42 7.13 4.80 15.37
C GLN A 42 8.04 3.58 15.60
N PRO A 43 7.85 2.74 16.64
CA PRO A 43 8.76 1.62 16.89
C PRO A 43 8.44 0.36 16.07
N VAL A 44 7.39 0.37 15.23
CA VAL A 44 6.84 -0.85 14.64
C VAL A 44 7.83 -1.54 13.71
N PHE A 45 8.49 -0.81 12.80
CA PHE A 45 9.48 -1.42 11.91
C PHE A 45 10.67 -2.00 12.67
N GLY A 46 11.25 -1.26 13.61
CA GLY A 46 12.32 -1.78 14.46
C GLY A 46 11.90 -3.04 15.23
N ASN A 47 10.67 -3.08 15.76
CA ASN A 47 10.12 -4.26 16.43
C ASN A 47 9.87 -5.45 15.49
N ILE A 48 9.46 -5.20 14.25
CA ILE A 48 9.32 -6.24 13.22
C ILE A 48 10.70 -6.80 12.86
N ALA A 49 11.67 -5.92 12.62
CA ALA A 49 12.98 -6.27 12.08
C ALA A 49 13.89 -6.97 13.11
N ARG A 50 13.78 -6.64 14.41
CA ARG A 50 14.74 -7.04 15.46
C ARG A 50 14.88 -8.54 15.74
N SER A 51 13.93 -9.39 15.33
CA SER A 51 14.02 -10.84 15.59
C SER A 51 13.53 -11.66 14.42
N SER A 52 14.19 -12.79 14.16
CA SER A 52 13.82 -13.72 13.08
C SER A 52 12.35 -14.16 13.17
N SER A 53 11.85 -14.44 14.37
CA SER A 53 10.43 -14.79 14.59
C SER A 53 9.45 -13.69 14.16
N ASN A 54 9.79 -12.43 14.40
CA ASN A 54 8.93 -11.30 14.03
C ASN A 54 9.00 -11.02 12.53
N ARG A 55 10.20 -11.12 11.95
CA ARG A 55 10.40 -11.00 10.49
C ARG A 55 9.62 -12.07 9.73
N GLN A 56 9.72 -13.35 10.14
CA GLN A 56 8.98 -14.44 9.49
C GLN A 56 7.47 -14.21 9.60
N LYS A 57 6.98 -13.88 10.81
CA LYS A 57 5.56 -13.60 11.01
C LYS A 57 5.07 -12.43 10.14
N PHE A 58 5.88 -11.38 10.00
CA PHE A 58 5.56 -10.25 9.14
C PHE A 58 5.54 -10.66 7.66
N ALA A 59 6.56 -11.39 7.19
CA ALA A 59 6.62 -11.90 5.82
C ALA A 59 5.41 -12.78 5.47
N ASP A 60 4.98 -13.66 6.39
CA ASP A 60 3.78 -14.49 6.22
C ASP A 60 2.50 -13.65 6.11
N ILE A 61 2.39 -12.59 6.93
CA ILE A 61 1.24 -11.67 6.90
C ILE A 61 1.21 -10.86 5.61
N VAL A 62 2.38 -10.36 5.16
CA VAL A 62 2.48 -9.64 3.88
C VAL A 62 2.08 -10.56 2.74
N LEU A 63 2.64 -11.77 2.65
CA LEU A 63 2.26 -12.74 1.61
C LEU A 63 0.75 -13.00 1.62
N LYS A 64 0.17 -13.27 2.80
CA LYS A 64 -1.27 -13.46 2.94
C LYS A 64 -2.06 -12.25 2.46
N PHE A 65 -1.63 -11.03 2.76
CA PHE A 65 -2.27 -9.81 2.28
C PHE A 65 -2.21 -9.72 0.76
N LEU A 66 -1.03 -9.94 0.16
CA LEU A 66 -0.86 -9.89 -1.29
C LEU A 66 -1.74 -10.90 -2.01
N ASP A 67 -1.86 -12.12 -1.47
CA ASP A 67 -2.71 -13.15 -2.04
C ASP A 67 -4.20 -12.86 -1.84
N SER A 68 -4.58 -12.26 -0.70
CA SER A 68 -5.98 -11.90 -0.41
C SER A 68 -6.54 -10.84 -1.37
N TYR A 69 -5.69 -9.91 -1.83
CA TYR A 69 -6.13 -8.80 -2.68
C TYR A 69 -5.57 -8.85 -4.10
N GLY A 70 -4.79 -9.87 -4.46
CA GLY A 70 -4.23 -10.01 -5.80
C GLY A 70 -3.15 -8.98 -6.13
N PHE A 71 -2.35 -8.55 -5.15
CA PHE A 71 -1.23 -7.62 -5.34
C PHE A 71 0.02 -8.38 -5.81
N ASP A 72 0.95 -7.69 -6.49
CA ASP A 72 2.14 -8.30 -7.09
C ASP A 72 3.41 -8.08 -6.27
N GLY A 73 3.36 -7.26 -5.23
CA GLY A 73 4.53 -7.02 -4.41
C GLY A 73 4.30 -6.08 -3.24
N VAL A 74 5.38 -5.85 -2.51
CA VAL A 74 5.43 -4.95 -1.35
C VAL A 74 6.53 -3.92 -1.53
N ASP A 75 6.24 -2.68 -1.17
CA ASP A 75 7.23 -1.63 -0.98
C ASP A 75 7.40 -1.37 0.52
N ILE A 76 8.64 -1.33 1.00
CA ILE A 76 8.93 -0.98 2.39
C ILE A 76 9.44 0.46 2.46
N ASP A 77 8.65 1.34 3.05
CA ASP A 77 8.93 2.76 3.21
C ASP A 77 9.19 3.09 4.69
N TRP A 78 10.30 2.57 5.23
CA TRP A 78 10.71 2.84 6.61
C TRP A 78 11.50 4.15 6.68
N GLU A 79 10.93 5.16 7.34
CA GLU A 79 11.51 6.51 7.43
C GLU A 79 12.00 6.93 8.86
N TYR A 80 13.20 6.57 9.32
CA TYR A 80 14.24 5.80 8.63
C TYR A 80 14.88 4.79 9.60
N PRO A 81 15.35 3.62 9.13
CA PRO A 81 16.12 2.70 9.96
C PRO A 81 17.34 3.42 10.51
N GLY A 82 17.72 3.15 11.76
CA GLY A 82 18.94 3.69 12.36
C GLY A 82 18.95 5.17 12.72
N ALA A 83 18.09 6.00 12.13
CA ALA A 83 18.01 7.43 12.36
C ALA A 83 17.42 7.77 13.75
N PRO A 84 18.23 8.26 14.73
CA PRO A 84 17.75 8.42 16.10
C PRO A 84 16.66 9.48 16.26
N ASP A 85 16.69 10.52 15.43
CA ASP A 85 15.68 11.57 15.36
C ASP A 85 14.33 11.11 14.82
N ARG A 86 14.26 9.88 14.28
CA ARG A 86 13.05 9.17 13.86
C ARG A 86 12.79 7.90 14.68
N GLY A 87 13.49 7.73 15.82
CA GLY A 87 13.34 6.57 16.71
C GLY A 87 14.07 5.30 16.26
N GLY A 88 14.91 5.39 15.22
CA GLY A 88 15.76 4.30 14.77
C GLY A 88 16.91 4.00 15.72
N LYS A 89 17.45 2.78 15.62
CA LYS A 89 18.56 2.24 16.42
C LYS A 89 19.66 1.69 15.52
N PRO A 90 20.94 1.70 15.94
CA PRO A 90 22.04 1.20 15.11
C PRO A 90 21.82 -0.21 14.54
N ASP A 91 21.23 -1.12 15.32
CA ASP A 91 20.95 -2.50 14.89
C ASP A 91 19.91 -2.58 13.77
N ASP A 92 19.12 -1.53 13.51
CA ASP A 92 18.14 -1.49 12.43
C ASP A 92 18.79 -1.62 11.04
N VAL A 93 20.05 -1.19 10.89
CA VAL A 93 20.79 -1.26 9.62
C VAL A 93 20.89 -2.71 9.14
N GLU A 94 21.40 -3.61 9.98
CA GLU A 94 21.49 -5.04 9.68
C GLU A 94 20.11 -5.70 9.67
N ASN A 95 19.26 -5.34 10.63
CA ASN A 95 17.94 -5.94 10.75
C ASN A 95 17.03 -5.64 9.56
N PHE A 96 17.19 -4.49 8.89
CA PHE A 96 16.43 -4.19 7.68
C PHE A 96 16.82 -5.09 6.51
N VAL A 97 18.13 -5.35 6.32
CA VAL A 97 18.62 -6.34 5.35
C VAL A 97 18.01 -7.72 5.63
N LEU A 98 18.04 -8.14 6.90
CA LEU A 98 17.49 -9.43 7.32
C LEU A 98 15.96 -9.51 7.14
N LEU A 99 15.24 -8.40 7.30
CA LEU A 99 13.80 -8.32 7.03
C LEU A 99 13.51 -8.54 5.54
N LEU A 100 14.20 -7.83 4.65
CA LEU A 100 14.00 -7.98 3.22
C LEU A 100 14.40 -9.36 2.72
N LYS A 101 15.46 -9.94 3.29
CA LYS A 101 15.84 -11.34 3.05
C LYS A 101 14.70 -12.31 3.40
N GLU A 102 14.11 -12.18 4.59
CA GLU A 102 13.02 -13.05 5.06
C GLU A 102 11.77 -12.94 4.16
N ILE A 103 11.42 -11.71 3.73
CA ILE A 103 10.32 -11.49 2.78
C ILE A 103 10.62 -12.17 1.45
N ARG A 104 11.84 -12.01 0.91
CA ARG A 104 12.25 -12.65 -0.35
C ARG A 104 12.20 -14.17 -0.27
N GLU A 105 12.69 -14.77 0.82
CA GLU A 105 12.66 -16.22 1.03
C GLU A 105 11.23 -16.75 1.18
N THR A 106 10.34 -15.97 1.81
CA THR A 106 8.91 -16.30 1.94
C THR A 106 8.21 -16.23 0.59
N PHE A 107 8.45 -15.17 -0.19
CA PHE A 107 7.88 -15.00 -1.54
C PHE A 107 8.37 -16.07 -2.52
N GLY A 108 9.63 -16.50 -2.41
CA GLY A 108 10.17 -17.60 -3.22
C GLY A 108 9.43 -18.93 -3.05
N LYS A 109 8.63 -19.10 -1.98
CA LYS A 109 7.82 -20.29 -1.71
C LYS A 109 6.35 -20.14 -2.13
N ALA A 110 5.92 -18.96 -2.59
CA ALA A 110 4.52 -18.64 -2.88
C ALA A 110 4.00 -19.25 -4.20
N GLY A 111 4.86 -19.84 -5.03
CA GLY A 111 4.47 -20.42 -6.33
C GLY A 111 4.13 -19.38 -7.41
N ARG A 112 4.33 -18.08 -7.14
CA ARG A 112 4.23 -16.99 -8.12
C ARG A 112 5.33 -15.94 -7.89
N LYS A 113 5.67 -15.19 -8.94
CA LYS A 113 6.65 -14.09 -8.86
C LYS A 113 6.02 -12.92 -8.11
N LEU A 114 6.65 -12.52 -7.00
CA LEU A 114 6.28 -11.38 -6.19
C LEU A 114 7.45 -10.40 -6.10
N GLY A 115 7.17 -9.12 -6.29
CA GLY A 115 8.14 -8.04 -6.22
C GLY A 115 8.35 -7.52 -4.80
N ILE A 116 9.55 -7.02 -4.54
CA ILE A 116 9.92 -6.32 -3.31
C ILE A 116 10.67 -5.07 -3.71
N THR A 117 10.21 -3.92 -3.25
CA THR A 117 10.92 -2.64 -3.38
C THR A 117 11.11 -2.04 -2.00
N PHE A 118 11.92 -0.99 -1.95
CA PHE A 118 11.97 -0.11 -0.79
C PHE A 118 12.14 1.32 -1.25
N THR A 119 11.73 2.23 -0.39
CA THR A 119 11.83 3.66 -0.61
C THR A 119 13.03 4.22 0.15
N ALA A 120 13.86 5.01 -0.53
CA ALA A 120 15.13 5.51 0.00
C ALA A 120 15.19 7.05 -0.01
N PRO A 121 15.81 7.67 1.01
CA PRO A 121 15.99 9.11 1.06
C PRO A 121 17.11 9.57 0.12
N SER A 122 17.03 10.83 -0.33
CA SER A 122 18.11 11.47 -1.10
C SER A 122 19.23 12.04 -0.24
N SER A 123 18.97 12.34 1.03
CA SER A 123 19.98 12.96 1.91
C SER A 123 20.95 11.94 2.48
N TYR A 124 22.24 12.24 2.47
CA TYR A 124 23.25 11.39 3.12
C TYR A 124 22.98 11.19 4.62
N TRP A 125 22.40 12.20 5.27
CA TRP A 125 22.08 12.15 6.70
C TRP A 125 21.22 10.94 7.08
N TYR A 126 20.22 10.61 6.25
CA TYR A 126 19.39 9.42 6.45
C TYR A 126 19.90 8.21 5.68
N LEU A 127 20.40 8.39 4.45
CA LEU A 127 20.84 7.28 3.58
C LEU A 127 21.98 6.46 4.19
N LYS A 128 22.85 7.07 5.03
CA LYS A 128 23.96 6.38 5.70
C LYS A 128 23.54 5.17 6.56
N TRP A 129 22.26 5.08 6.93
CA TRP A 129 21.71 3.97 7.71
C TRP A 129 21.16 2.82 6.85
N PHE A 130 21.27 2.92 5.53
CA PHE A 130 20.86 1.88 4.60
C PHE A 130 22.10 1.11 4.11
N ASP A 131 22.21 -0.17 4.46
CA ASP A 131 23.17 -1.07 3.80
C ASP A 131 22.66 -1.38 2.38
N LEU A 132 22.84 -0.42 1.46
CA LEU A 132 22.35 -0.54 0.09
C LEU A 132 22.85 -1.81 -0.61
N PRO A 133 24.14 -2.19 -0.55
CA PRO A 133 24.59 -3.45 -1.13
C PRO A 133 23.95 -4.70 -0.51
N GLY A 134 23.68 -4.69 0.80
CA GLY A 134 22.95 -5.76 1.49
C GLY A 134 21.48 -5.83 1.07
N ILE A 135 20.79 -4.69 1.08
CA ILE A 135 19.37 -4.54 0.72
C ILE A 135 19.13 -4.96 -0.74
N MET A 136 19.96 -4.49 -1.67
CA MET A 136 19.79 -4.71 -3.11
C MET A 136 19.94 -6.17 -3.55
N LYS A 137 20.38 -7.07 -2.66
CA LYS A 137 20.36 -8.54 -2.91
C LYS A 137 18.97 -9.16 -2.80
N HIS A 138 18.02 -8.45 -2.17
CA HIS A 138 16.73 -9.00 -1.78
C HIS A 138 15.54 -8.25 -2.40
N VAL A 139 15.77 -7.09 -3.01
CA VAL A 139 14.75 -6.24 -3.64
C VAL A 139 14.97 -6.17 -5.15
N ASP A 140 13.92 -5.83 -5.90
CA ASP A 140 13.94 -5.74 -7.36
C ASP A 140 14.50 -4.37 -7.82
N TRP A 141 14.09 -3.28 -7.16
CA TRP A 141 14.65 -1.94 -7.35
C TRP A 141 14.43 -1.06 -6.10
N VAL A 142 15.05 0.12 -6.10
CA VAL A 142 14.84 1.17 -5.08
C VAL A 142 14.03 2.32 -5.66
N ASN A 143 13.05 2.80 -4.89
CA ASN A 143 12.29 4.02 -5.16
C ASN A 143 13.02 5.19 -4.47
N LEU A 144 13.69 6.06 -5.24
CA LEU A 144 14.45 7.19 -4.68
C LEU A 144 13.55 8.40 -4.51
N MET A 145 13.43 8.91 -3.27
CA MET A 145 12.72 10.15 -2.96
C MET A 145 13.56 11.37 -3.33
N SER A 146 13.70 11.66 -4.63
CA SER A 146 14.41 12.83 -5.19
C SER A 146 13.57 14.12 -5.16
N TYR A 147 12.87 14.31 -4.05
CA TYR A 147 12.06 15.45 -3.69
C TYR A 147 12.23 15.71 -2.18
N ASP A 148 11.68 16.82 -1.69
CA ASP A 148 11.88 17.25 -0.29
C ASP A 148 13.34 17.43 0.10
N LEU A 149 14.16 17.87 -0.85
CA LEU A 149 15.54 18.28 -0.56
C LEU A 149 15.58 19.52 0.32
N HIS A 150 14.57 20.39 0.16
CA HIS A 150 14.41 21.63 0.90
C HIS A 150 12.98 21.83 1.39
N GLY A 151 12.85 22.49 2.53
CA GLY A 151 11.57 22.74 3.17
C GLY A 151 11.72 23.61 4.42
N ILE A 152 10.62 23.82 5.14
CA ILE A 152 10.60 24.70 6.32
C ILE A 152 11.56 24.23 7.44
N TRP A 153 11.93 22.95 7.44
CA TRP A 153 12.87 22.37 8.38
C TRP A 153 14.30 22.88 8.22
N ASP A 154 14.65 23.50 7.08
CA ASP A 154 15.96 24.09 6.84
C ASP A 154 16.29 25.23 7.81
N GLY A 155 15.26 25.90 8.35
CA GLY A 155 15.43 26.91 9.39
C GLY A 155 16.04 26.40 10.69
N ASN A 156 16.05 25.08 10.90
CA ASN A 156 16.59 24.44 12.11
C ASN A 156 17.86 23.62 11.83
N ASN A 157 18.45 23.72 10.63
CA ASN A 157 19.65 22.98 10.26
C ASN A 157 20.71 23.93 9.63
N PRO A 158 21.93 23.46 9.31
CA PRO A 158 22.99 24.32 8.78
C PRO A 158 22.71 25.04 7.45
N ILE A 159 21.69 24.63 6.69
CA ILE A 159 21.25 25.33 5.46
C ILE A 159 20.69 26.71 5.84
N GLY A 160 19.97 26.80 6.96
CA GLY A 160 19.37 28.02 7.47
C GLY A 160 18.00 28.32 6.86
N ALA A 161 17.35 29.35 7.40
CA ALA A 161 15.99 29.75 7.01
C ALA A 161 15.95 30.50 5.67
N ILE A 162 16.38 29.84 4.59
CA ILE A 162 16.40 30.35 3.22
C ILE A 162 15.52 29.49 2.30
N VAL A 163 14.82 30.13 1.36
CA VAL A 163 13.98 29.41 0.38
C VAL A 163 14.86 28.76 -0.68
N GLN A 164 14.55 27.53 -1.06
CA GLN A 164 15.29 26.74 -2.05
C GLN A 164 14.33 25.82 -2.83
N GLY A 165 14.79 25.33 -3.99
CA GLY A 165 14.02 24.39 -4.82
C GLY A 165 14.03 22.97 -4.23
N HIS A 166 12.88 22.44 -3.80
CA HIS A 166 12.83 21.13 -3.15
C HIS A 166 13.15 19.92 -4.06
N THR A 167 13.24 20.14 -5.36
CA THR A 167 13.57 19.15 -6.39
C THR A 167 14.76 19.61 -7.25
N ASN A 168 15.72 20.32 -6.65
CA ASN A 168 16.90 20.83 -7.34
C ASN A 168 17.72 19.70 -8.00
N LEU A 169 17.79 19.70 -9.33
CA LEU A 169 18.47 18.67 -10.13
C LEU A 169 19.97 18.57 -9.84
N THR A 170 20.66 19.66 -9.49
CA THR A 170 22.09 19.57 -9.12
C THR A 170 22.29 18.73 -7.86
N GLU A 171 21.35 18.83 -6.92
CA GLU A 171 21.37 18.09 -5.66
C GLU A 171 20.84 16.66 -5.83
N ILE A 172 19.83 16.46 -6.69
CA ILE A 172 19.39 15.11 -7.11
C ILE A 172 20.57 14.33 -7.70
N LYS A 173 21.37 14.96 -8.57
CA LYS A 173 22.59 14.35 -9.12
C LYS A 173 23.57 13.94 -8.01
N ALA A 174 23.82 14.83 -7.05
CA ALA A 174 24.70 14.54 -5.91
C ALA A 174 24.15 13.40 -5.03
N ALA A 175 22.84 13.33 -4.82
CA ALA A 175 22.20 12.24 -4.08
C ALA A 175 22.39 10.89 -4.78
N VAL A 176 22.19 10.83 -6.10
CA VAL A 176 22.37 9.60 -6.88
C VAL A 176 23.82 9.12 -6.87
N GLU A 177 24.80 10.02 -6.84
CA GLU A 177 26.21 9.61 -6.73
C GLU A 177 26.49 8.76 -5.49
N LEU A 178 25.75 8.95 -4.39
CA LEU A 178 25.89 8.14 -3.17
C LEU A 178 25.59 6.67 -3.44
N PHE A 179 24.62 6.38 -4.31
CA PHE A 179 24.27 5.01 -4.72
C PHE A 179 25.37 4.38 -5.58
N TRP A 180 25.94 5.13 -6.52
CA TRP A 180 27.03 4.64 -7.38
C TRP A 180 28.30 4.33 -6.60
N ARG A 181 28.62 5.15 -5.58
CA ARG A 181 29.80 4.95 -4.72
C ARG A 181 29.78 3.62 -3.97
N VAL A 182 28.61 3.03 -3.77
CA VAL A 182 28.44 1.71 -3.16
C VAL A 182 28.01 0.63 -4.17
N GLY A 183 28.15 0.91 -5.47
CA GLY A 183 27.99 -0.07 -6.54
C GLY A 183 26.54 -0.33 -6.98
N ILE A 184 25.56 0.49 -6.56
CA ILE A 184 24.19 0.38 -7.08
C ILE A 184 24.13 1.04 -8.46
N LYS A 185 23.62 0.32 -9.46
CA LYS A 185 23.54 0.81 -10.83
C LYS A 185 22.30 1.68 -11.05
N PRO A 186 22.33 2.67 -11.97
CA PRO A 186 21.14 3.44 -12.33
C PRO A 186 19.93 2.58 -12.69
N SER A 187 20.14 1.49 -13.42
CA SER A 187 19.10 0.54 -13.84
C SER A 187 18.42 -0.21 -12.68
N GLN A 188 18.78 0.08 -11.43
CA GLN A 188 18.17 -0.47 -10.22
C GLN A 188 17.42 0.60 -9.41
N ILE A 189 17.36 1.84 -9.89
CA ILE A 189 16.81 3.00 -9.20
C ILE A 189 15.65 3.56 -10.02
N ALA A 190 14.48 3.69 -9.41
CA ALA A 190 13.37 4.50 -9.91
C ALA A 190 13.48 5.91 -9.33
N LEU A 191 13.62 6.91 -10.20
CA LEU A 191 13.84 8.30 -9.80
C LEU A 191 12.51 8.98 -9.42
N GLY A 192 12.45 9.63 -8.27
CA GLY A 192 11.26 10.29 -7.75
C GLY A 192 10.94 11.65 -8.38
N PHE A 193 9.67 11.84 -8.70
CA PHE A 193 9.07 13.08 -9.19
C PHE A 193 7.92 13.49 -8.27
N GLY A 194 8.05 14.67 -7.65
CA GLY A 194 7.02 15.22 -6.77
C GLY A 194 5.94 15.97 -7.54
N PHE A 195 4.68 15.57 -7.41
CA PHE A 195 3.51 16.29 -7.95
C PHE A 195 2.97 17.29 -6.94
N TYR A 196 3.87 18.08 -6.38
CA TYR A 196 3.58 19.12 -5.39
C TYR A 196 4.75 20.09 -5.34
N GLY A 197 4.57 21.19 -4.61
CA GLY A 197 5.65 22.12 -4.32
C GLY A 197 5.83 22.32 -2.81
N ARG A 198 7.03 22.78 -2.44
CA ARG A 198 7.34 23.27 -1.09
C ARG A 198 7.29 24.78 -1.07
N SER A 199 6.57 25.31 -0.09
CA SER A 199 6.21 26.71 -0.04
C SER A 199 6.54 27.37 1.30
N PHE A 200 6.76 28.67 1.26
CA PHE A 200 7.35 29.44 2.35
C PHE A 200 6.69 30.81 2.45
N THR A 201 6.69 31.36 3.66
CA THR A 201 6.43 32.79 3.88
C THR A 201 7.78 33.49 4.01
N LEU A 202 8.10 34.36 3.06
CA LEU A 202 9.33 35.17 3.01
C LEU A 202 9.43 36.10 4.22
N ALA A 203 10.62 36.24 4.78
CA ALA A 203 10.90 37.23 5.82
C ALA A 203 11.08 38.63 5.22
N ASP A 204 11.66 38.71 4.02
CA ASP A 204 11.79 39.94 3.23
C ASP A 204 10.99 39.80 1.91
N PRO A 205 9.81 40.46 1.81
CA PRO A 205 8.97 40.43 0.60
C PRO A 205 9.65 40.98 -0.66
N SER A 206 10.72 41.77 -0.52
CA SER A 206 11.46 42.31 -1.67
C SER A 206 12.41 41.29 -2.30
N CYS A 207 12.70 40.19 -1.60
CA CYS A 207 13.60 39.12 -2.03
C CYS A 207 12.79 37.87 -2.40
N THR A 208 12.69 37.54 -3.69
CA THR A 208 11.81 36.47 -4.20
C THR A 208 12.53 35.33 -4.93
N ARG A 209 13.86 35.23 -4.76
CA ARG A 209 14.72 34.21 -5.39
C ARG A 209 15.19 33.13 -4.39
N PRO A 210 15.64 31.95 -4.85
CA PRO A 210 16.38 31.03 -4.00
C PRO A 210 17.50 31.72 -3.21
N GLY A 211 17.66 31.35 -1.95
CA GLY A 211 18.55 31.99 -0.98
C GLY A 211 17.93 33.15 -0.18
N CYS A 212 16.71 33.60 -0.52
CA CYS A 212 16.01 34.64 0.26
C CYS A 212 15.50 34.08 1.60
N PRO A 213 15.46 34.90 2.68
CA PRO A 213 15.09 34.42 3.99
C PRO A 213 13.58 34.12 4.09
N PHE A 214 13.20 33.07 4.82
CA PHE A 214 11.82 32.78 5.20
C PHE A 214 11.61 32.84 6.71
N ARG A 215 10.35 33.02 7.14
CA ARG A 215 9.96 33.03 8.56
C ARG A 215 9.04 31.89 8.97
N SER A 216 8.35 31.26 8.02
CA SER A 216 7.48 30.10 8.24
C SER A 216 7.17 29.38 6.93
N GLY A 217 6.38 28.31 6.99
CA GLY A 217 5.68 27.78 5.82
C GLY A 217 4.70 28.80 5.24
N ALA A 218 4.40 28.68 3.95
CA ALA A 218 3.30 29.42 3.33
C ALA A 218 1.95 28.98 3.92
N LYS A 219 0.92 29.80 3.69
CA LYS A 219 -0.46 29.49 4.06
C LYS A 219 -0.89 28.14 3.46
N PRO A 220 -1.65 27.32 4.21
CA PRO A 220 -2.17 26.06 3.70
C PRO A 220 -2.98 26.22 2.41
N GLY A 221 -2.85 25.24 1.50
CA GLY A 221 -3.72 25.09 0.35
C GLY A 221 -5.17 24.76 0.75
N ILE A 222 -6.12 25.09 -0.11
CA ILE A 222 -7.55 24.90 0.15
C ILE A 222 -7.94 23.42 0.25
N CYS A 223 -7.23 22.54 -0.47
CA CYS A 223 -7.51 21.11 -0.51
C CYS A 223 -6.52 20.34 0.37
N THR A 224 -5.23 20.65 0.27
CA THR A 224 -4.19 19.94 1.02
C THR A 224 -4.15 20.29 2.50
N GLY A 225 -4.63 21.48 2.88
CA GLY A 225 -4.78 21.89 4.26
C GLY A 225 -3.49 21.93 5.08
N THR A 226 -2.33 21.86 4.43
CA THR A 226 -1.01 21.74 5.08
C THR A 226 -0.14 22.96 4.78
N SER A 227 0.40 23.61 5.81
CA SER A 227 1.29 24.76 5.64
C SER A 227 2.62 24.35 4.99
N GLY A 228 3.10 25.18 4.07
CA GLY A 228 4.38 24.98 3.37
C GLY A 228 4.39 23.86 2.32
N TYR A 229 3.21 23.42 1.90
CA TYR A 229 3.00 22.36 0.92
C TYR A 229 1.78 22.72 0.06
N LEU A 230 1.90 22.58 -1.26
CA LEU A 230 0.77 22.74 -2.18
C LEU A 230 0.81 21.63 -3.22
N ALA A 231 -0.32 20.97 -3.46
CA ALA A 231 -0.41 19.95 -4.52
C ALA A 231 -0.25 20.60 -5.90
N TYR A 232 0.16 19.81 -6.90
CA TYR A 232 0.34 20.32 -8.26
C TYR A 232 -0.95 20.95 -8.81
N TYR A 233 -2.13 20.36 -8.57
CA TYR A 233 -3.41 20.99 -8.96
C TYR A 233 -3.66 22.35 -8.29
N GLU A 234 -3.23 22.57 -7.05
CA GLU A 234 -3.37 23.88 -6.36
C GLU A 234 -2.45 24.91 -7.01
N VAL A 235 -1.23 24.51 -7.37
CA VAL A 235 -0.28 25.36 -8.10
C VAL A 235 -0.84 25.71 -9.48
N GLN A 236 -1.36 24.74 -10.24
CA GLN A 236 -1.95 25.00 -11.55
C GLN A 236 -3.16 25.95 -11.46
N ASP A 237 -3.98 25.84 -10.42
CA ASP A 237 -5.11 26.75 -10.22
C ASP A 237 -4.65 28.19 -9.94
N MET A 238 -3.57 28.36 -9.16
CA MET A 238 -2.96 29.67 -8.93
C MET A 238 -2.41 30.30 -10.21
N LEU A 239 -1.81 29.48 -11.09
CA LEU A 239 -1.22 29.93 -12.37
C LEU A 239 -2.26 30.40 -13.40
N LYS A 240 -3.56 30.18 -13.16
CA LYS A 240 -4.63 30.82 -13.96
C LYS A 240 -4.71 32.33 -13.75
N ASN A 241 -4.04 32.87 -12.72
CA ASN A 241 -3.91 34.29 -12.50
C ASN A 241 -2.74 34.86 -13.30
N ASP A 242 -3.04 35.63 -14.35
CA ASP A 242 -2.05 36.25 -15.26
C ASP A 242 -1.03 37.19 -14.57
N LYS A 243 -1.24 37.54 -13.30
CA LYS A 243 -0.29 38.33 -12.50
C LYS A 243 0.87 37.51 -11.96
N ILE A 244 0.79 36.18 -12.00
CA ILE A 244 1.85 35.28 -11.55
C ILE A 244 2.70 34.91 -12.76
N THR A 245 3.99 35.22 -12.70
CA THR A 245 4.96 34.82 -13.73
C THR A 245 6.01 33.92 -13.09
N PRO A 246 5.95 32.59 -13.31
CA PRO A 246 6.98 31.69 -12.81
C PRO A 246 8.36 31.98 -13.39
N VAL A 247 9.36 31.95 -12.52
CA VAL A 247 10.76 31.96 -12.91
C VAL A 247 11.23 30.53 -13.08
N HIS A 248 11.95 30.27 -14.17
CA HIS A 248 12.58 29.00 -14.45
C HIS A 248 14.07 29.07 -14.07
N ASP A 249 14.45 28.35 -13.02
CA ASP A 249 15.85 28.06 -12.74
C ASP A 249 16.28 26.85 -13.57
N LYS A 250 17.02 27.13 -14.66
CA LYS A 250 17.45 26.11 -15.62
C LYS A 250 18.53 25.19 -15.07
N GLU A 251 19.35 25.67 -14.14
CA GLU A 251 20.43 24.86 -13.57
C GLU A 251 19.86 23.85 -12.57
N ALA A 252 18.97 24.34 -11.69
CA ALA A 252 18.26 23.50 -10.75
C ALA A 252 17.11 22.70 -11.38
N ALA A 253 16.71 23.03 -12.61
CA ALA A 253 15.53 22.48 -13.29
C ALA A 253 14.28 22.51 -12.38
N VAL A 254 13.96 23.70 -11.86
CA VAL A 254 12.77 23.96 -11.03
C VAL A 254 12.07 25.25 -11.45
N LYS A 255 10.78 25.32 -11.17
CA LYS A 255 10.00 26.56 -11.25
C LYS A 255 9.80 27.12 -9.86
N TYR A 256 9.79 28.44 -9.77
CA TYR A 256 9.37 29.12 -8.55
C TYR A 256 8.64 30.42 -8.85
N PHE A 257 7.81 30.87 -7.92
CA PHE A 257 7.23 32.21 -7.95
C PHE A 257 6.83 32.67 -6.55
N SER A 258 6.57 33.96 -6.43
CA SER A 258 5.98 34.56 -5.24
C SER A 258 4.56 35.09 -5.51
N TRP A 259 3.70 35.07 -4.50
CA TRP A 259 2.35 35.63 -4.55
C TRP A 259 1.98 36.31 -3.23
N GLY A 260 0.86 37.03 -3.22
CA GLY A 260 0.26 37.52 -1.97
C GLY A 260 1.20 38.37 -1.10
N ASN A 261 2.10 39.14 -1.73
CA ASN A 261 3.19 39.92 -1.13
C ASN A 261 4.38 39.11 -0.60
N ASP A 262 4.15 38.06 0.20
CA ASP A 262 5.24 37.39 0.94
C ASP A 262 5.21 35.86 0.88
N GLN A 263 4.40 35.27 0.02
CA GLN A 263 4.34 33.82 -0.16
C GLN A 263 5.24 33.42 -1.32
N TRP A 264 5.92 32.28 -1.21
CA TRP A 264 6.85 31.76 -2.21
C TRP A 264 6.71 30.25 -2.33
N ILE A 265 6.90 29.71 -3.53
CA ILE A 265 6.86 28.26 -3.79
C ILE A 265 7.90 27.86 -4.83
N SER A 266 8.50 26.68 -4.63
CA SER A 266 9.16 25.92 -5.70
C SER A 266 8.37 24.66 -6.03
N TYR A 267 8.32 24.31 -7.32
CA TYR A 267 7.57 23.17 -7.84
C TYR A 267 8.13 22.75 -9.20
N ASP A 268 7.60 21.65 -9.73
CA ASP A 268 7.88 21.17 -11.09
C ASP A 268 6.69 21.36 -12.04
N ASP A 269 6.98 21.60 -13.31
CA ASP A 269 6.02 21.67 -14.41
C ASP A 269 6.51 20.87 -15.63
N ALA A 270 5.81 20.97 -16.75
CA ALA A 270 6.19 20.26 -17.97
C ALA A 270 7.60 20.60 -18.49
N GLU A 271 8.10 21.81 -18.28
CA GLU A 271 9.44 22.22 -18.71
C GLU A 271 10.52 21.61 -17.83
N THR A 272 10.29 21.54 -16.52
CA THR A 272 11.26 20.98 -15.57
C THR A 272 11.23 19.46 -15.51
N PHE A 273 10.05 18.85 -15.63
CA PHE A 273 9.93 17.40 -15.83
C PHE A 273 10.70 16.95 -17.06
N LYS A 274 10.56 17.66 -18.19
CA LYS A 274 11.30 17.34 -19.42
C LYS A 274 12.82 17.34 -19.19
N GLN A 275 13.37 18.36 -18.54
CA GLN A 275 14.81 18.42 -18.25
C GLN A 275 15.28 17.26 -17.36
N LYS A 276 14.49 16.91 -16.35
CA LYS A 276 14.79 15.82 -15.42
C LYS A 276 14.70 14.46 -16.09
N ILE A 277 13.71 14.25 -16.98
CA ILE A 277 13.56 13.03 -17.77
C ILE A 277 14.71 12.89 -18.78
N GLU A 278 15.04 13.96 -19.53
CA GLU A 278 16.15 13.93 -20.48
C GLU A 278 17.47 13.58 -19.79
N TRP A 279 17.69 14.12 -18.58
CA TRP A 279 18.83 13.71 -17.76
C TRP A 279 18.71 12.24 -17.31
N ALA A 280 17.57 11.82 -16.78
CA ALA A 280 17.37 10.45 -16.31
C ALA A 280 17.58 9.41 -17.44
N ASP A 281 17.03 9.66 -18.62
CA ASP A 281 17.19 8.82 -19.81
C ASP A 281 18.65 8.76 -20.26
N SER A 282 19.40 9.87 -20.17
CA SER A 282 20.83 9.89 -20.51
C SER A 282 21.69 9.02 -19.59
N ILE A 283 21.21 8.74 -18.37
CA ILE A 283 21.89 7.91 -17.36
C ILE A 283 21.41 6.45 -17.42
N GLY A 284 20.15 6.21 -17.80
CA GLY A 284 19.55 4.88 -17.88
C GLY A 284 19.01 4.37 -16.54
N PHE A 285 18.20 5.18 -15.84
CA PHE A 285 17.47 4.77 -14.65
C PHE A 285 16.45 3.65 -14.95
N ALA A 286 16.06 2.88 -13.91
CA ALA A 286 15.06 1.81 -14.05
C ALA A 286 13.67 2.34 -14.44
N GLY A 287 13.37 3.59 -14.07
CA GLY A 287 12.12 4.25 -14.36
C GLY A 287 11.89 5.46 -13.44
N SER A 288 10.63 5.84 -13.31
CA SER A 288 10.20 6.98 -12.49
C SER A 288 9.26 6.54 -11.38
N LEU A 289 9.46 7.10 -10.19
CA LEU A 289 8.52 7.10 -9.08
C LEU A 289 7.74 8.43 -9.09
N ILE A 290 6.43 8.40 -8.87
CA ILE A 290 5.61 9.62 -8.76
C ILE A 290 5.08 9.71 -7.34
N TRP A 291 5.36 10.83 -6.66
CA TRP A 291 4.79 11.16 -5.36
C TRP A 291 3.95 12.44 -5.44
N ALA A 292 2.62 12.39 -5.47
CA ALA A 292 1.79 11.20 -5.64
C ALA A 292 0.80 11.44 -6.77
N SER A 293 0.31 10.35 -7.37
CA SER A 293 -0.55 10.39 -8.57
C SER A 293 -1.83 11.21 -8.36
N ASP A 294 -2.38 11.22 -7.14
CA ASP A 294 -3.61 11.93 -6.78
C ASP A 294 -3.44 13.45 -6.66
N LEU A 295 -2.20 13.94 -6.70
CA LEU A 295 -1.88 15.37 -6.62
C LEU A 295 -1.82 16.08 -7.98
N ASP A 296 -1.97 15.34 -9.08
CA ASP A 296 -2.02 15.91 -10.43
C ASP A 296 -3.28 16.76 -10.65
N SER A 297 -3.30 17.56 -11.73
CA SER A 297 -4.48 18.29 -12.18
C SER A 297 -5.61 17.37 -12.63
N TYR A 298 -6.83 17.90 -12.65
CA TYR A 298 -8.02 17.16 -13.11
C TYR A 298 -7.93 16.69 -14.56
N GLU A 299 -7.08 17.32 -15.37
CA GLU A 299 -6.78 16.97 -16.76
C GLU A 299 -5.51 16.11 -16.91
N TYR A 300 -4.94 15.65 -15.81
CA TYR A 300 -3.74 14.81 -15.73
C TYR A 300 -2.50 15.43 -16.39
N THR A 301 -2.29 16.74 -16.21
CA THR A 301 -1.25 17.46 -16.96
C THR A 301 0.17 17.09 -16.53
N ALA A 302 0.42 16.79 -15.26
CA ALA A 302 1.73 16.32 -14.80
C ALA A 302 2.03 14.90 -15.32
N HIS A 303 1.07 13.98 -15.31
CA HIS A 303 1.25 12.65 -15.92
C HIS A 303 1.52 12.76 -17.42
N LYS A 304 0.78 13.61 -18.15
CA LYS A 304 1.01 13.81 -19.59
C LYS A 304 2.41 14.37 -19.85
N ALA A 305 2.85 15.33 -19.03
CA ALA A 305 4.18 15.90 -19.13
C ALA A 305 5.27 14.87 -18.83
N LEU A 306 5.10 14.06 -17.78
CA LEU A 306 6.10 13.08 -17.36
C LEU A 306 6.20 11.90 -18.34
N THR A 307 5.07 11.46 -18.89
CA THR A 307 5.01 10.28 -19.77
C THR A 307 5.15 10.60 -21.25
N GLY A 308 5.04 11.88 -21.63
CA GLY A 308 4.94 12.32 -23.03
C GLY A 308 3.66 11.87 -23.74
N LYS A 309 2.70 11.25 -23.05
CA LYS A 309 1.45 10.75 -23.63
C LYS A 309 0.39 11.84 -23.60
N THR A 310 -0.25 12.11 -24.74
CA THR A 310 -1.32 13.12 -24.84
C THR A 310 -2.70 12.57 -24.45
N GLN A 311 -2.91 11.26 -24.56
CA GLN A 311 -4.12 10.56 -24.13
C GLN A 311 -3.75 9.49 -23.11
N LEU A 312 -4.20 9.65 -21.87
CA LEU A 312 -4.00 8.68 -20.78
C LEU A 312 -5.20 7.72 -20.65
N GLY A 313 -6.12 7.74 -21.62
CA GLY A 313 -7.41 7.07 -21.57
C GLY A 313 -8.48 7.91 -20.87
N SER A 314 -9.74 7.50 -21.02
CA SER A 314 -10.86 7.92 -20.19
C SER A 314 -11.34 6.70 -19.41
N PRO A 315 -11.93 6.85 -18.20
CA PRO A 315 -12.65 5.76 -17.58
C PRO A 315 -13.82 5.40 -18.51
N THR A 316 -13.65 4.36 -19.32
CA THR A 316 -14.72 3.88 -20.20
C THR A 316 -15.87 3.38 -19.32
N LYS A 317 -17.10 3.70 -19.72
CA LYS A 317 -18.31 3.12 -19.10
C LYS A 317 -18.37 1.65 -19.50
N ASP A 318 -17.72 0.78 -18.74
CA ASP A 318 -17.36 -0.55 -19.21
C ASP A 318 -18.46 -1.62 -19.11
N LYS A 319 -18.81 -2.18 -20.27
CA LYS A 319 -19.53 -3.46 -20.39
C LYS A 319 -18.70 -4.65 -19.91
N GLN A 320 -17.37 -4.54 -19.92
CA GLN A 320 -16.45 -5.53 -19.33
C GLN A 320 -16.60 -5.63 -17.82
N LYS A 321 -16.96 -4.53 -17.15
CA LYS A 321 -17.21 -4.49 -15.70
C LYS A 321 -18.34 -5.46 -15.31
N GLN A 322 -19.39 -5.61 -16.12
CA GLN A 322 -20.48 -6.54 -15.81
C GLN A 322 -20.04 -8.01 -15.88
N VAL A 323 -19.31 -8.40 -16.93
CA VAL A 323 -18.90 -9.80 -17.10
C VAL A 323 -17.87 -10.20 -16.04
N SER A 324 -16.88 -9.35 -15.77
CA SER A 324 -15.87 -9.60 -14.73
C SER A 324 -16.49 -9.55 -13.33
N GLN A 325 -17.42 -8.63 -13.04
CA GLN A 325 -18.10 -8.61 -11.73
C GLN A 325 -18.95 -9.85 -11.49
N VAL A 326 -19.63 -10.38 -12.51
CA VAL A 326 -20.40 -11.62 -12.37
C VAL A 326 -19.47 -12.80 -12.09
N LEU A 327 -18.36 -12.93 -12.83
CA LEU A 327 -17.39 -13.99 -12.59
C LEU A 327 -16.71 -13.86 -11.22
N THR A 328 -16.28 -12.66 -10.83
CA THR A 328 -15.69 -12.39 -9.52
C THR A 328 -16.70 -12.68 -8.41
N ALA A 329 -17.96 -12.27 -8.54
CA ALA A 329 -18.99 -12.57 -7.55
C ALA A 329 -19.26 -14.08 -7.43
N GLU A 330 -19.22 -14.83 -8.53
CA GLU A 330 -19.36 -16.28 -8.52
C GLU A 330 -18.14 -16.99 -7.88
N ILE A 331 -16.93 -16.50 -8.16
CA ILE A 331 -15.68 -16.99 -7.55
C ILE A 331 -15.63 -16.65 -6.06
N ASP A 332 -15.89 -15.41 -5.68
CA ASP A 332 -15.91 -14.93 -4.29
C ASP A 332 -16.94 -15.70 -3.47
N ALA A 333 -18.14 -15.90 -4.02
CA ALA A 333 -19.15 -16.76 -3.39
C ALA A 333 -18.60 -18.18 -3.16
N SER A 334 -17.86 -18.73 -4.14
CA SER A 334 -17.19 -20.04 -4.01
C SER A 334 -16.07 -20.06 -2.96
N PHE A 335 -15.59 -18.91 -2.50
CA PHE A 335 -14.66 -18.78 -1.37
C PHE A 335 -15.33 -18.46 -0.03
N GLY A 336 -16.66 -18.42 0.00
CA GLY A 336 -17.42 -18.15 1.21
C GLY A 336 -17.77 -16.68 1.41
N ALA A 337 -17.49 -15.81 0.44
CA ALA A 337 -17.96 -14.43 0.49
C ALA A 337 -19.49 -14.40 0.57
N ASN A 338 -20.01 -13.44 1.35
CA ASN A 338 -21.43 -13.29 1.66
C ASN A 338 -22.07 -14.47 2.41
N CYS A 339 -21.35 -15.54 2.74
CA CYS A 339 -21.83 -16.48 3.73
C CYS A 339 -21.97 -15.78 5.09
N TYR A 340 -23.03 -16.11 5.81
CA TYR A 340 -23.31 -15.50 7.10
C TYR A 340 -23.76 -16.53 8.12
N LYS A 341 -23.51 -16.23 9.39
CA LYS A 341 -24.07 -16.94 10.52
C LYS A 341 -25.21 -16.12 11.09
N GLU A 342 -26.42 -16.69 11.08
CA GLU A 342 -27.61 -16.04 11.62
C GLU A 342 -27.41 -15.77 13.12
N GLN A 343 -27.79 -14.57 13.57
CA GLN A 343 -27.65 -14.21 14.98
C GLN A 343 -28.85 -14.66 15.80
N ASN A 344 -30.03 -14.69 15.18
CA ASN A 344 -31.25 -15.13 15.82
C ASN A 344 -31.40 -16.65 15.73
N THR A 345 -31.22 -17.32 16.86
CA THR A 345 -31.36 -18.78 16.99
C THR A 345 -32.77 -19.33 16.71
N LEU A 346 -33.81 -18.48 16.71
CA LEU A 346 -35.16 -18.89 16.33
C LEU A 346 -35.36 -18.86 14.80
N LYS A 347 -34.50 -18.14 14.06
CA LYS A 347 -34.55 -18.05 12.61
C LYS A 347 -33.77 -19.21 12.01
N GLN A 348 -34.51 -20.24 11.63
CA GLN A 348 -33.96 -21.51 11.11
C GLN A 348 -34.04 -21.63 9.57
N GLN A 349 -34.20 -20.49 8.90
CA GLN A 349 -34.25 -20.39 7.44
C GLN A 349 -33.30 -19.30 6.96
N CYS A 350 -32.57 -19.60 5.88
CA CYS A 350 -31.75 -18.63 5.20
C CYS A 350 -32.62 -17.67 4.37
N GLU A 351 -32.05 -16.53 3.99
CA GLU A 351 -32.68 -15.59 3.07
C GLU A 351 -32.89 -16.21 1.69
N SER A 352 -33.75 -15.59 0.88
CA SER A 352 -33.93 -15.99 -0.52
C SER A 352 -32.57 -15.98 -1.22
N GLU A 353 -32.31 -16.99 -2.07
CA GLU A 353 -31.01 -17.24 -2.73
C GLU A 353 -29.85 -17.73 -1.87
N TYR A 354 -30.12 -18.05 -0.61
CA TYR A 354 -29.16 -18.72 0.28
C TYR A 354 -29.60 -20.15 0.59
N VAL A 355 -28.62 -20.99 0.94
CA VAL A 355 -28.81 -22.36 1.39
C VAL A 355 -28.13 -22.57 2.74
N LYS A 356 -28.80 -23.31 3.62
CA LYS A 356 -28.24 -23.71 4.91
C LYS A 356 -27.15 -24.74 4.68
N VAL A 357 -25.92 -24.41 5.06
CA VAL A 357 -24.75 -25.27 4.91
C VAL A 357 -24.33 -25.95 6.22
N GLY A 358 -24.77 -25.41 7.36
CA GLY A 358 -24.54 -25.98 8.68
C GLY A 358 -25.17 -25.14 9.77
N TYR A 359 -24.79 -25.39 11.02
CA TYR A 359 -25.19 -24.58 12.15
C TYR A 359 -24.13 -24.58 13.26
N ASP A 360 -24.16 -23.54 14.08
CA ASP A 360 -23.32 -23.29 15.25
C ASP A 360 -24.18 -23.33 16.51
N LYS A 361 -23.82 -24.16 17.48
CA LYS A 361 -24.57 -24.37 18.72
C LYS A 361 -24.28 -23.35 19.81
N SER A 362 -23.43 -22.36 19.54
CA SER A 362 -22.92 -21.35 20.50
C SER A 362 -23.88 -21.01 21.66
N GLY A 363 -23.74 -21.73 22.78
CA GLY A 363 -24.42 -21.46 24.04
C GLY A 363 -25.85 -21.99 24.20
N GLN A 364 -26.35 -22.86 23.32
CA GLN A 364 -27.73 -23.39 23.40
C GLN A 364 -27.82 -24.86 23.80
N LYS A 365 -28.73 -25.19 24.72
CA LYS A 365 -29.08 -26.57 25.08
C LYS A 365 -30.28 -27.03 24.26
N CYS A 366 -30.03 -27.85 23.24
CA CYS A 366 -31.05 -28.36 22.33
C CYS A 366 -31.87 -29.51 22.95
N SER A 367 -33.18 -29.52 22.76
CA SER A 367 -34.00 -30.70 23.05
C SER A 367 -33.79 -31.81 21.99
N LYS A 368 -34.06 -33.08 22.33
CA LYS A 368 -33.89 -34.24 21.41
C LYS A 368 -34.66 -34.07 20.09
N GLY A 369 -35.81 -33.41 20.10
CA GLY A 369 -36.63 -33.18 18.90
C GLY A 369 -36.14 -32.04 18.00
N GLU A 370 -35.42 -31.06 18.55
CA GLU A 370 -34.80 -29.98 17.76
C GLU A 370 -33.50 -30.44 17.09
N LYS A 371 -32.78 -31.36 17.76
CA LYS A 371 -31.58 -32.02 17.23
C LYS A 371 -31.89 -32.82 15.95
N SER A 372 -32.94 -33.63 15.96
CA SER A 372 -33.32 -34.48 14.82
C SER A 372 -33.88 -33.70 13.62
N LYS A 373 -34.33 -32.45 13.84
CA LYS A 373 -34.85 -31.56 12.78
C LYS A 373 -33.84 -30.51 12.29
N GLY A 374 -32.63 -30.48 12.87
CA GLY A 374 -31.60 -29.50 12.52
C GLY A 374 -32.03 -28.05 12.77
N LEU A 375 -32.80 -27.83 13.85
CA LEU A 375 -33.39 -26.54 14.25
C LEU A 375 -32.66 -25.88 15.44
N CYS A 376 -31.57 -26.48 15.93
CA CYS A 376 -30.90 -25.98 17.12
C CYS A 376 -29.61 -25.23 16.79
N GLY A 377 -29.48 -24.00 17.28
CA GLY A 377 -28.31 -23.16 17.08
C GLY A 377 -28.47 -22.14 15.95
N LYS A 378 -27.44 -21.33 15.78
CA LYS A 378 -27.33 -20.31 14.74
C LYS A 378 -27.04 -20.99 13.40
N ILE A 379 -27.95 -20.89 12.44
CA ILE A 379 -27.71 -21.45 11.11
C ILE A 379 -26.60 -20.70 10.38
N ILE A 380 -25.84 -21.43 9.57
CA ILE A 380 -24.83 -20.88 8.66
C ILE A 380 -25.40 -21.00 7.26
N CYS A 381 -25.49 -19.86 6.59
CA CYS A 381 -26.09 -19.70 5.29
C CYS A 381 -25.02 -19.25 4.30
N CYS A 382 -25.01 -19.83 3.11
CA CYS A 382 -24.18 -19.41 2.00
C CYS A 382 -25.04 -19.15 0.76
N PRO A 383 -24.65 -18.24 -0.13
CA PRO A 383 -25.34 -18.06 -1.41
C PRO A 383 -25.43 -19.41 -2.15
N LYS A 384 -26.56 -19.72 -2.80
CA LYS A 384 -26.67 -20.93 -3.63
C LYS A 384 -25.61 -20.95 -4.74
N SER A 385 -25.22 -19.77 -5.24
CA SER A 385 -24.16 -19.59 -6.21
C SER A 385 -22.80 -20.11 -5.73
N ALA A 386 -22.53 -20.04 -4.41
CA ALA A 386 -21.29 -20.50 -3.79
C ALA A 386 -21.00 -22.00 -4.00
N GLY A 387 -22.03 -22.83 -4.19
CA GLY A 387 -21.84 -24.26 -4.39
C GLY A 387 -21.09 -24.95 -3.24
N MET A 388 -21.26 -24.51 -2.01
CA MET A 388 -20.60 -25.11 -0.84
C MET A 388 -21.12 -26.52 -0.61
N VAL A 389 -20.20 -27.49 -0.56
CA VAL A 389 -20.52 -28.89 -0.29
C VAL A 389 -19.61 -29.45 0.79
N ASN A 390 -19.96 -30.62 1.32
CA ASN A 390 -19.14 -31.38 2.28
C ASN A 390 -18.64 -30.53 3.46
N CYS A 391 -19.49 -29.62 3.92
CA CYS A 391 -19.16 -28.74 5.03
C CYS A 391 -18.99 -29.54 6.31
N GLN A 392 -18.11 -29.08 7.20
CA GLN A 392 -17.91 -29.66 8.52
C GLN A 392 -17.17 -28.72 9.47
N TRP A 393 -17.50 -28.80 10.75
CA TRP A 393 -16.69 -28.24 11.82
C TRP A 393 -15.41 -29.04 12.01
N ARG A 394 -14.29 -28.32 12.09
CA ARG A 394 -12.96 -28.85 12.36
C ARG A 394 -12.38 -28.28 13.65
N GLY A 395 -11.67 -29.15 14.37
CA GLY A 395 -11.16 -28.86 15.69
C GLY A 395 -12.10 -29.40 16.76
N SER A 396 -11.56 -30.20 17.67
CA SER A 396 -12.28 -30.83 18.78
C SER A 396 -11.45 -30.77 20.06
N GLY A 397 -12.07 -31.11 21.20
CA GLY A 397 -11.40 -31.11 22.51
C GLY A 397 -11.46 -29.77 23.26
N SER A 398 -10.72 -29.68 24.37
CA SER A 398 -10.70 -28.48 25.23
C SER A 398 -9.79 -27.37 24.70
N ASP A 399 -8.73 -27.71 23.96
CA ASP A 399 -7.80 -26.78 23.33
C ASP A 399 -7.87 -26.94 21.81
N CYS A 400 -8.71 -26.15 21.16
CA CYS A 400 -9.03 -26.30 19.74
C CYS A 400 -8.10 -25.48 18.86
N ASN A 401 -7.63 -26.08 17.76
CA ASN A 401 -6.92 -25.38 16.67
C ASN A 401 -7.61 -25.71 15.34
N GLY A 402 -8.88 -25.30 15.20
CA GLY A 402 -9.66 -25.55 14.01
C GLY A 402 -9.05 -24.87 12.79
N ARG A 403 -8.77 -25.66 11.75
CA ARG A 403 -8.23 -25.20 10.47
C ARG A 403 -8.87 -26.01 9.35
N CYS A 404 -9.15 -25.37 8.23
CA CYS A 404 -9.61 -26.08 7.04
C CYS A 404 -8.46 -26.81 6.37
N HIS A 405 -8.79 -27.93 5.74
CA HIS A 405 -7.82 -28.72 4.99
C HIS A 405 -7.67 -28.15 3.58
N GLU A 406 -6.69 -28.68 2.83
CA GLU A 406 -6.54 -28.35 1.42
C GLU A 406 -7.84 -28.63 0.65
N GLY A 407 -8.24 -27.71 -0.23
CA GLY A 407 -9.49 -27.77 -0.98
C GLY A 407 -10.73 -27.30 -0.21
N GLU A 408 -10.58 -26.86 1.05
CA GLU A 408 -11.66 -26.29 1.85
C GLU A 408 -11.44 -24.81 2.18
N VAL A 409 -12.55 -24.10 2.33
CA VAL A 409 -12.58 -22.68 2.68
C VAL A 409 -13.22 -22.50 4.06
N THR A 410 -12.68 -21.57 4.85
CA THR A 410 -13.24 -21.25 6.17
C THR A 410 -14.44 -20.33 6.03
N ILE A 411 -15.61 -20.81 6.40
CA ILE A 411 -16.87 -20.06 6.30
C ILE A 411 -17.21 -19.34 7.62
N ALA A 412 -16.96 -19.98 8.75
CA ALA A 412 -17.28 -19.42 10.06
C ALA A 412 -16.34 -19.95 11.17
N GLY A 413 -16.25 -19.20 12.27
CA GLY A 413 -15.59 -19.64 13.50
C GLY A 413 -16.56 -19.79 14.67
N SER A 414 -16.25 -20.70 15.59
CA SER A 414 -16.97 -20.86 16.85
C SER A 414 -16.12 -21.54 17.92
N SER A 415 -16.34 -21.20 19.20
CA SER A 415 -15.77 -21.96 20.32
C SER A 415 -16.61 -23.20 20.67
N TRP A 416 -17.82 -23.34 20.14
CA TRP A 416 -18.72 -24.46 20.40
C TRP A 416 -18.84 -25.42 19.22
N GLY A 417 -18.66 -24.90 18.00
CA GLY A 417 -18.94 -25.67 16.78
C GLY A 417 -20.42 -26.02 16.66
N GLY A 418 -20.75 -27.09 15.94
CA GLY A 418 -22.13 -27.50 15.74
C GLY A 418 -22.26 -28.77 14.90
N SER A 419 -22.89 -28.71 13.74
CA SER A 419 -22.96 -29.85 12.82
C SER A 419 -23.14 -29.34 11.39
N PRO A 420 -22.72 -30.12 10.38
CA PRO A 420 -21.93 -31.37 10.42
C PRO A 420 -20.49 -31.23 10.97
N GLY A 421 -19.81 -32.33 11.32
CA GLY A 421 -18.38 -32.35 11.65
C GLY A 421 -18.00 -32.90 13.03
N GLU A 422 -16.73 -32.68 13.41
CA GLU A 422 -16.06 -33.25 14.59
C GLU A 422 -16.47 -32.61 15.93
N SER A 423 -17.28 -31.56 15.89
CA SER A 423 -17.71 -30.86 17.11
C SER A 423 -18.73 -31.68 17.88
N SER A 424 -18.39 -32.05 19.13
CA SER A 424 -19.33 -32.67 20.05
C SER A 424 -20.34 -31.65 20.59
N GLU A 425 -21.59 -32.10 20.75
CA GLU A 425 -22.70 -31.26 21.20
C GLU A 425 -22.54 -30.75 22.63
N ASP A 426 -21.66 -31.37 23.42
CA ASP A 426 -21.51 -31.15 24.85
C ASP A 426 -20.16 -30.48 25.22
N SER A 427 -19.30 -30.21 24.23
CA SER A 427 -17.93 -29.73 24.47
C SER A 427 -17.65 -28.38 23.81
N LYS A 428 -17.27 -27.39 24.63
CA LYS A 428 -16.77 -26.08 24.20
C LYS A 428 -15.25 -26.05 24.27
N CYS A 429 -14.60 -25.45 23.26
CA CYS A 429 -13.20 -25.05 23.31
C CYS A 429 -12.98 -24.06 24.46
N ARG A 430 -12.09 -24.42 25.40
CA ARG A 430 -11.64 -23.56 26.50
C ARG A 430 -10.56 -22.60 26.01
N ARG A 431 -9.68 -23.05 25.11
CA ARG A 431 -8.69 -22.21 24.42
C ARG A 431 -8.74 -22.46 22.91
N GLY A 432 -8.54 -21.41 22.13
CA GLY A 432 -8.64 -21.44 20.67
C GLY A 432 -10.09 -21.52 20.16
N GLY A 433 -10.27 -22.03 18.95
CA GLY A 433 -11.58 -22.09 18.29
C GLY A 433 -11.64 -23.16 17.20
N MET A 434 -12.86 -23.52 16.83
CA MET A 434 -13.18 -24.41 15.71
C MET A 434 -13.41 -23.59 14.44
N ALA A 435 -13.12 -24.20 13.29
CA ALA A 435 -13.37 -23.63 11.98
C ALA A 435 -14.47 -24.43 11.28
N PHE A 436 -15.48 -23.76 10.74
CA PHE A 436 -16.46 -24.37 9.86
C PHE A 436 -15.95 -24.28 8.43
N CYS A 437 -15.64 -25.45 7.88
CA CYS A 437 -14.93 -25.60 6.61
C CYS A 437 -15.86 -26.23 5.58
N CYS A 438 -15.86 -25.70 4.36
CA CYS A 438 -16.65 -26.24 3.25
C CYS A 438 -15.77 -26.46 2.03
N GLN A 439 -16.08 -27.47 1.22
CA GLN A 439 -15.44 -27.62 -0.08
C GLN A 439 -16.07 -26.65 -1.09
N ALA A 440 -15.22 -25.91 -1.78
CA ALA A 440 -15.60 -25.01 -2.85
C ALA A 440 -15.82 -25.81 -4.15
N SER A 441 -16.95 -26.52 -4.26
CA SER A 441 -17.16 -27.51 -5.35
C SER A 441 -17.05 -26.95 -6.77
N LYS A 442 -17.37 -25.66 -6.94
CA LYS A 442 -17.32 -24.95 -8.22
C LYS A 442 -15.95 -24.37 -8.53
N PHE A 443 -15.06 -24.28 -7.53
CA PHE A 443 -13.78 -23.59 -7.69
C PHE A 443 -12.94 -24.19 -8.81
N LYS A 444 -12.83 -25.53 -8.87
CA LYS A 444 -12.08 -26.21 -9.92
C LYS A 444 -12.64 -25.93 -11.31
N THR A 445 -13.95 -25.93 -11.47
CA THR A 445 -14.60 -25.62 -12.77
C THR A 445 -14.48 -24.15 -13.15
N LEU A 446 -14.59 -23.24 -12.18
CA LEU A 446 -14.45 -21.79 -12.40
C LEU A 446 -13.02 -21.38 -12.71
N THR A 447 -12.04 -22.15 -12.22
CA THR A 447 -10.61 -21.93 -12.49
C THR A 447 -10.07 -22.84 -13.58
N ASP A 448 -10.93 -23.67 -14.21
CA ASP A 448 -10.52 -24.55 -15.30
C ASP A 448 -10.21 -23.70 -16.53
N GLY A 449 -8.93 -23.57 -16.85
CA GLY A 449 -8.43 -22.65 -17.88
C GLY A 449 -7.84 -21.33 -17.34
N CYS A 450 -7.95 -21.06 -16.03
CA CYS A 450 -7.11 -20.05 -15.38
C CYS A 450 -5.67 -20.58 -15.36
N ARG A 451 -4.79 -19.89 -16.06
CA ARG A 451 -3.35 -20.14 -16.02
C ARG A 451 -2.65 -18.88 -15.54
N TRP A 452 -1.59 -19.06 -14.76
CA TRP A 452 -0.64 -17.98 -14.53
C TRP A 452 0.10 -17.75 -15.84
N GLU A 453 -0.16 -16.65 -16.52
CA GLU A 453 0.70 -16.20 -17.62
C GLU A 453 1.91 -15.52 -17.00
N SER A 454 2.93 -16.31 -16.67
CA SER A 454 4.25 -15.79 -16.30
C SER A 454 5.21 -15.99 -17.47
N GLU A 455 5.12 -15.12 -18.46
CA GLU A 455 6.19 -14.92 -19.44
C GLU A 455 6.62 -13.45 -19.40
N TRP A 456 7.45 -13.05 -18.43
CA TRP A 456 8.38 -11.91 -18.51
C TRP A 456 9.58 -12.11 -17.57
#